data_AF-A0A3Q2DRJ5-F1
#
_entry.id   AF-A0A3Q2DRJ5-F1
#
_cell.length_a   1.000
_cell.length_b   1.000
_cell.length_c   1.000
_cell.angle_alpha   90.00
_cell.angle_beta   90.00
_cell.angle_gamma   90.00
#
_symmetry.space_group_name_H-M   'P 1'
#
loop_
_entity.id
_entity.type
_entity.pdbx_description
1 polymer ?
#
loop_
_entity_poly.entity_id
_entity_poly.type
_entity_poly.pdbx_seq_one_letter_code
_entity_poly.pdbx_strand_id
1 'polypeptide(L)'
;MQHTTCTEDRIQHALDRCLDGLRTSPTAAWPHAGQSMNRWSLEELVKRDPENFLILLQQIIRKTREAQEQCQYELVPPLAIMFTSTLLQTPYCPPHSELLEEALEVFYSFLTWPEPYCSVCRELLSMLQLEIKAPGISFQRLVREEQGLNTPDQTSKTM
;
A
#
# COMPACT_ATOMS: atom_id res chain seq x y z
N MET A 1 7.60 -15.45 20.57
CA MET A 1 7.03 -14.17 20.11
C MET A 1 8.14 -13.19 19.66
N GLN A 2 9.06 -13.59 18.77
CA GLN A 2 10.18 -12.74 18.30
C GLN A 2 10.31 -12.68 16.76
N HIS A 3 9.51 -13.46 16.03
CA HIS A 3 9.59 -13.52 14.57
C HIS A 3 8.78 -12.40 13.87
N THR A 4 7.76 -11.83 14.54
CA THR A 4 6.89 -10.81 13.95
C THR A 4 7.60 -9.45 13.83
N THR A 5 8.32 -9.03 14.87
CA THR A 5 9.03 -7.73 14.91
C THR A 5 10.14 -7.62 13.86
N CYS A 6 10.91 -8.69 13.63
CA CYS A 6 11.98 -8.66 12.62
C CYS A 6 11.45 -8.50 11.18
N THR A 7 10.33 -9.14 10.85
CA THR A 7 9.71 -8.99 9.52
C THR A 7 9.08 -7.60 9.37
N GLU A 8 8.42 -7.12 10.42
CA GLU A 8 7.87 -5.77 10.46
C GLU A 8 8.94 -4.70 10.23
N ASP A 9 10.07 -4.75 10.95
CA ASP A 9 11.20 -3.83 10.77
C ASP A 9 11.76 -3.86 9.33
N ARG A 10 11.81 -5.04 8.71
CA ARG A 10 12.29 -5.19 7.32
C ARG A 10 11.33 -4.57 6.32
N ILE A 11 10.02 -4.76 6.51
CA ILE A 11 8.99 -4.16 5.67
C ILE A 11 9.01 -2.65 5.85
N GLN A 12 9.10 -2.16 7.09
CA GLN A 12 9.20 -0.75 7.41
C GLN A 12 10.41 -0.10 6.72
N HIS A 13 11.59 -0.70 6.86
CA HIS A 13 12.81 -0.21 6.22
C HIS A 13 12.73 -0.20 4.69
N ALA A 14 12.12 -1.22 4.09
CA ALA A 14 11.91 -1.29 2.64
C ALA A 14 10.89 -0.24 2.16
N LEU A 15 9.84 0.02 2.93
CA LEU A 15 8.87 1.10 2.69
C LEU A 15 9.56 2.47 2.73
N ASP A 16 10.36 2.75 3.77
CA ASP A 16 11.10 4.02 3.89
C ASP A 16 12.02 4.25 2.69
N ARG A 17 12.71 3.21 2.21
CA ARG A 17 13.52 3.30 0.99
C ARG A 17 12.74 3.56 -0.29
N CYS A 18 11.49 3.12 -0.37
CA CYS A 18 10.61 3.45 -1.51
C CYS A 18 10.24 4.94 -1.47
N LEU A 19 9.95 5.46 -0.28
CA LEU A 19 9.51 6.85 -0.08
C LEU A 19 10.67 7.86 -0.17
N ASP A 20 11.86 7.53 0.33
CA ASP A 20 13.03 8.42 0.26
C ASP A 20 13.42 8.75 -1.19
N GLY A 21 13.28 7.79 -2.11
CA GLY A 21 13.54 8.02 -3.54
C GLY A 21 12.54 8.98 -4.21
N LEU A 22 11.36 9.22 -3.60
CA LEU A 22 10.34 10.13 -4.11
C LEU A 22 10.54 11.57 -3.65
N ARG A 23 11.22 11.78 -2.50
CA ARG A 23 11.52 13.10 -1.94
C ARG A 23 12.62 13.83 -2.72
N THR A 24 13.42 13.10 -3.48
CA THR A 24 14.56 13.65 -4.21
C THR A 24 14.18 14.00 -5.66
N SER A 25 13.65 15.21 -5.85
CA SER A 25 13.59 15.99 -7.10
C SER A 25 12.40 15.81 -8.07
N PRO A 26 11.66 16.90 -8.40
CA PRO A 26 10.66 16.94 -9.49
C PRO A 26 11.27 16.91 -10.92
N THR A 27 12.58 17.12 -11.07
CA THR A 27 13.24 17.21 -12.39
C THR A 27 13.83 15.90 -12.91
N ALA A 28 13.76 14.81 -12.14
CA ALA A 28 14.12 13.49 -12.60
C ALA A 28 12.93 12.87 -13.35
N ALA A 29 12.85 13.10 -14.66
CA ALA A 29 11.73 12.70 -15.52
C ALA A 29 11.49 11.18 -15.68
N TRP A 30 12.15 10.33 -14.89
CA TRP A 30 12.06 8.88 -14.99
C TRP A 30 12.27 8.28 -13.58
N PRO A 31 11.50 7.26 -13.16
CA PRO A 31 11.84 6.50 -11.96
C PRO A 31 13.24 5.96 -12.19
N HIS A 32 14.23 6.46 -11.45
CA HIS A 32 15.59 5.95 -11.53
C HIS A 32 15.54 4.43 -11.26
N ALA A 33 16.37 3.64 -11.93
CA ALA A 33 16.41 2.19 -11.76
C ALA A 33 16.50 1.74 -10.30
N GLY A 34 17.06 2.57 -9.40
CA GLY A 34 17.06 2.33 -7.96
C GLY A 34 15.68 2.38 -7.30
N GLN A 35 14.77 3.25 -7.73
CA GLN A 35 13.42 3.36 -7.18
C GLN A 35 12.53 2.20 -7.61
N SER A 36 12.61 1.79 -8.88
CA SER A 36 11.92 0.58 -9.35
C SER A 36 12.45 -0.67 -8.64
N MET A 37 13.76 -0.73 -8.36
CA MET A 37 14.37 -1.81 -7.58
C MET A 37 13.88 -1.84 -6.13
N ASN A 38 13.76 -0.68 -5.47
CA ASN A 38 13.25 -0.60 -4.11
C ASN A 38 11.80 -1.08 -4.04
N ARG A 39 10.96 -0.60 -4.96
CA ARG A 39 9.56 -1.05 -5.06
C ARG A 39 9.53 -2.56 -5.29
N TRP A 40 10.25 -3.05 -6.29
CA TRP A 40 10.26 -4.48 -6.62
C TRP A 40 10.69 -5.33 -5.42
N SER A 41 11.73 -4.90 -4.71
CA SER A 41 12.22 -5.59 -3.50
C SER A 41 11.17 -5.62 -2.39
N LEU A 42 10.41 -4.54 -2.19
CA LEU A 42 9.30 -4.51 -1.23
C LEU A 42 8.19 -5.49 -1.64
N GLU A 43 7.81 -5.53 -2.92
CA GLU A 43 6.82 -6.48 -3.41
C GLU A 43 7.26 -7.94 -3.24
N GLU A 44 8.52 -8.26 -3.58
CA GLU A 44 9.06 -9.61 -3.40
C GLU A 44 9.19 -10.00 -1.93
N LEU A 45 9.37 -9.02 -1.03
CA LEU A 45 9.35 -9.28 0.41
C LEU A 45 7.93 -9.64 0.87
N VAL A 46 6.94 -8.88 0.41
CA VAL A 46 5.55 -9.03 0.83
C VAL A 46 4.90 -10.29 0.23
N LYS A 47 5.18 -10.63 -1.03
CA LYS A 47 4.64 -11.83 -1.69
C LYS A 47 5.03 -13.16 -1.04
N ARG A 48 6.04 -13.18 -0.16
CA ARG A 48 6.50 -14.41 0.52
C ARG A 48 5.49 -14.98 1.51
N ASP A 49 4.67 -14.11 2.10
CA ASP A 49 3.70 -14.50 3.11
C ASP A 49 2.46 -13.58 2.98
N PRO A 50 1.24 -14.13 2.84
CA PRO A 50 0.03 -13.32 2.79
C PRO A 50 -0.12 -12.33 3.97
N GLU A 51 0.40 -12.66 5.15
CA GLU A 51 0.35 -11.77 6.33
C GLU A 51 1.18 -10.50 6.15
N ASN A 52 2.24 -10.55 5.34
CA ASN A 52 3.09 -9.38 5.09
C ASN A 52 2.34 -8.24 4.39
N PHE A 53 1.27 -8.54 3.64
CA PHE A 53 0.44 -7.51 3.02
C PHE A 53 -0.29 -6.70 4.09
N LEU A 54 -0.81 -7.35 5.13
CA LEU A 54 -1.46 -6.69 6.25
C LEU A 54 -0.46 -5.83 7.04
N ILE A 55 0.74 -6.37 7.28
CA ILE A 55 1.82 -5.61 7.93
C ILE A 55 2.16 -4.37 7.09
N LEU A 56 2.34 -4.51 5.77
CA LEU A 56 2.64 -3.37 4.91
C LEU A 56 1.51 -2.32 4.91
N LEU A 57 0.25 -2.74 4.83
CA LEU A 57 -0.89 -1.82 4.93
C LEU A 57 -0.86 -1.02 6.23
N GLN A 58 -0.61 -1.69 7.36
CA GLN A 58 -0.50 -1.03 8.66
C GLN A 58 0.69 -0.05 8.71
N GLN A 59 1.83 -0.41 8.12
CA GLN A 59 2.97 0.51 8.01
C GLN A 59 2.67 1.73 7.14
N ILE A 60 1.93 1.56 6.06
CA ILE A 60 1.51 2.67 5.21
C ILE A 60 0.57 3.60 5.97
N ILE A 61 -0.39 3.08 6.76
CA ILE A 61 -1.27 3.89 7.62
C ILE A 61 -0.42 4.70 8.62
N ARG A 62 0.51 4.05 9.33
CA ARG A 62 1.43 4.72 10.27
C ARG A 62 2.22 5.84 9.60
N LYS A 63 2.81 5.58 8.44
CA LYS A 63 3.56 6.59 7.66
C LYS A 63 2.68 7.72 7.15
N THR A 64 1.43 7.43 6.82
CA THR A 64 0.47 8.44 6.39
C THR A 64 0.11 9.38 7.56
N ARG A 65 -0.04 8.86 8.78
CA ARG A 65 -0.21 9.66 9.98
C ARG A 65 1.00 10.55 10.25
N GLU A 66 2.22 10.00 10.17
CA GLU A 66 3.45 10.79 10.30
C GLU A 66 3.53 11.91 9.25
N ALA A 67 3.16 11.62 8.00
CA ALA A 67 3.14 12.61 6.92
C ALA A 67 2.09 13.71 7.17
N GLN A 68 0.94 13.36 7.76
CA GLN A 68 -0.07 14.34 8.18
C GLN A 68 0.48 15.27 9.27
N GLU A 69 1.05 14.70 10.33
CA GLU A 69 1.58 15.43 11.49
C GLU A 69 2.73 16.38 11.10
N GLN A 70 3.54 15.96 10.14
CA GLN A 70 4.70 16.72 9.64
C GLN A 70 4.37 17.58 8.41
N CYS A 71 3.10 17.63 7.97
CA CYS A 71 2.66 18.35 6.77
C CYS A 71 3.46 18.01 5.50
N GLN A 72 3.78 16.73 5.29
CA GLN A 72 4.57 16.24 4.15
C GLN A 72 3.67 15.94 2.94
N TYR A 73 3.21 17.01 2.28
CA TYR A 73 2.36 16.96 1.09
C TYR A 73 2.83 16.02 0.00
N GLU A 74 4.13 15.96 -0.25
CA GLU A 74 4.74 15.15 -1.31
C GLU A 74 4.54 13.65 -1.11
N LEU A 75 4.37 13.19 0.13
CA LEU A 75 4.21 11.76 0.44
C LEU A 75 2.76 11.27 0.32
N VAL A 76 1.78 12.17 0.37
CA VAL A 76 0.36 11.77 0.42
C VAL A 76 -0.06 11.00 -0.83
N PRO A 77 0.19 11.48 -2.08
CA PRO A 77 -0.21 10.72 -3.26
C PRO A 77 0.50 9.37 -3.38
N PRO A 78 1.84 9.26 -3.19
CA PRO A 78 2.51 7.97 -3.17
C PRO A 78 1.99 6.99 -2.12
N LEU A 79 1.74 7.46 -0.89
CA LEU A 79 1.21 6.62 0.18
C LEU A 79 -0.21 6.12 -0.15
N ALA A 80 -1.07 6.98 -0.71
CA ALA A 80 -2.41 6.58 -1.14
C ALA A 80 -2.37 5.54 -2.29
N ILE A 81 -1.47 5.72 -3.27
CA ILE A 81 -1.28 4.77 -4.37
C ILE A 81 -0.71 3.44 -3.86
N MET A 82 0.30 3.48 -2.98
CA MET A 82 0.89 2.29 -2.35
C MET A 82 -0.14 1.55 -1.51
N PHE A 83 -0.96 2.27 -0.73
CA PHE A 83 -2.04 1.67 0.04
C PHE A 83 -3.04 0.97 -0.87
N THR A 84 -3.53 1.67 -1.89
CA THR A 84 -4.51 1.13 -2.86
C THR A 84 -3.97 -0.13 -3.53
N SER A 85 -2.76 -0.07 -4.08
CA SER A 85 -2.13 -1.21 -4.75
C SER A 85 -1.85 -2.37 -3.81
N THR A 86 -1.42 -2.11 -2.57
CA THR A 86 -1.20 -3.16 -1.56
C THR A 86 -2.52 -3.80 -1.16
N LEU A 87 -3.59 -3.02 -0.96
CA LEU A 87 -4.91 -3.53 -0.64
C LEU A 87 -5.44 -4.41 -1.77
N LEU A 88 -5.29 -3.95 -3.02
CA LEU A 88 -5.63 -4.72 -4.22
C LEU A 88 -4.77 -5.98 -4.41
N GLN A 89 -3.62 -6.10 -3.74
CA GLN A 89 -2.76 -7.28 -3.72
C GLN A 89 -2.85 -8.09 -2.40
N THR A 90 -3.61 -7.64 -1.40
CA THR A 90 -3.81 -8.35 -0.12
C THR A 90 -4.78 -9.54 -0.24
N PRO A 91 -4.34 -10.81 -0.16
CA PRO A 91 -5.17 -11.97 -0.51
C PRO A 91 -6.41 -12.14 0.39
N TYR A 92 -6.31 -11.73 1.64
CA TYR A 92 -7.39 -11.77 2.62
C TYR A 92 -7.24 -10.62 3.60
N CYS A 93 -8.33 -9.90 3.86
CA CYS A 93 -8.41 -8.90 4.92
C CYS A 93 -9.30 -9.47 6.04
N PRO A 94 -8.79 -9.62 7.29
CA PRO A 94 -9.59 -10.18 8.37
C PRO A 94 -10.79 -9.27 8.69
N PRO A 95 -12.03 -9.79 8.77
CA PRO A 95 -13.22 -8.97 8.98
C PRO A 95 -13.31 -8.36 10.39
N HIS A 96 -12.42 -8.77 11.30
CA HIS A 96 -12.33 -8.23 12.67
C HIS A 96 -11.09 -7.33 12.82
N SER A 97 -10.36 -7.07 11.73
CA SER A 97 -9.24 -6.14 11.73
C SER A 97 -9.80 -4.73 11.56
N GLU A 98 -9.47 -3.84 12.50
CA GLU A 98 -9.82 -2.40 12.43
C GLU A 98 -8.97 -1.64 11.39
N LEU A 99 -8.23 -2.36 10.53
CA LEU A 99 -7.25 -1.78 9.61
C LEU A 99 -7.90 -0.87 8.55
N LEU A 100 -9.05 -1.28 7.99
CA LEU A 100 -9.73 -0.48 6.95
C LEU A 100 -10.42 0.73 7.58
N GLU A 101 -10.95 0.60 8.79
CA GLU A 101 -11.52 1.69 9.58
C GLU A 101 -10.43 2.71 9.96
N GLU A 102 -9.27 2.24 10.44
CA GLU A 102 -8.13 3.12 10.75
C GLU A 102 -7.64 3.84 9.48
N ALA A 103 -7.57 3.12 8.35
CA ALA A 103 -7.23 3.73 7.07
C ALA A 103 -8.25 4.81 6.67
N LEU A 104 -9.55 4.56 6.82
CA LEU A 104 -10.58 5.57 6.56
C LEU A 104 -10.32 6.82 7.41
N GLU A 105 -10.15 6.67 8.73
CA GLU A 105 -9.93 7.80 9.63
C GLU A 105 -8.71 8.64 9.23
N VAL A 106 -7.59 7.98 8.92
CA VAL A 106 -6.36 8.66 8.50
C VAL A 106 -6.53 9.33 7.13
N PHE A 107 -7.09 8.65 6.12
CA PHE A 107 -7.25 9.26 4.80
C PHE A 107 -8.32 10.35 4.76
N TYR A 108 -9.30 10.32 5.67
CA TYR A 108 -10.32 11.36 5.80
C TYR A 108 -9.74 12.73 6.16
N SER A 109 -8.67 12.78 6.97
CA SER A 109 -8.07 14.06 7.38
C SER A 109 -7.56 14.88 6.20
N PHE A 110 -7.12 14.21 5.12
CA PHE A 110 -6.61 14.84 3.91
C PHE A 110 -7.70 15.43 3.01
N LEU A 111 -8.99 15.19 3.27
CA LEU A 111 -10.06 15.86 2.53
C LEU A 111 -10.09 17.38 2.73
N THR A 112 -9.45 17.85 3.80
CA THR A 112 -9.28 19.29 4.09
C THR A 112 -8.09 19.92 3.37
N TRP A 113 -7.23 19.12 2.74
CA TRP A 113 -6.03 19.58 2.04
C TRP A 113 -6.37 20.07 0.62
N PRO A 114 -5.52 20.93 0.02
CA PRO A 114 -5.76 21.41 -1.34
C PRO A 114 -5.67 20.30 -2.38
N GLU A 115 -6.13 20.59 -3.60
CA GLU A 115 -5.91 19.75 -4.77
C GLU A 115 -4.39 19.63 -5.06
N PRO A 116 -3.84 18.46 -5.42
CA PRO A 116 -4.51 17.20 -5.75
C PRO A 116 -4.66 16.20 -4.57
N TYR A 117 -4.29 16.59 -3.36
CA TYR A 117 -4.21 15.64 -2.24
C TYR A 117 -5.60 15.13 -1.84
N CYS A 118 -6.58 16.03 -1.78
CA CYS A 118 -7.94 15.65 -1.40
C CYS A 118 -8.67 14.82 -2.47
N SER A 119 -8.37 14.98 -3.76
CA SER A 119 -8.99 14.16 -4.82
C SER A 119 -8.46 12.73 -4.79
N VAL A 120 -7.13 12.55 -4.69
CA VAL A 120 -6.50 11.24 -4.55
C VAL A 120 -7.02 10.50 -3.32
N CYS A 121 -7.10 11.18 -2.16
CA CYS A 121 -7.65 10.56 -0.95
C CYS A 121 -9.15 10.26 -1.07
N ARG A 122 -9.93 11.09 -1.78
CA ARG A 122 -11.37 10.84 -2.01
C ARG A 122 -11.62 9.57 -2.83
N GLU A 123 -10.82 9.34 -3.88
CA GLU A 123 -10.90 8.12 -4.68
C GLU A 123 -10.59 6.87 -3.83
N LEU A 124 -9.51 6.93 -3.05
CA LEU A 124 -9.15 5.86 -2.11
C LEU A 124 -10.23 5.62 -1.05
N LEU A 125 -10.78 6.68 -0.44
CA LEU A 125 -11.87 6.56 0.54
C LEU A 125 -13.12 5.91 -0.07
N SER A 126 -13.45 6.24 -1.33
CA SER A 126 -14.56 5.58 -2.03
C SER A 126 -14.32 4.07 -2.21
N MET A 127 -13.09 3.68 -2.54
CA MET A 127 -12.68 2.28 -2.63
C MET A 127 -12.77 1.57 -1.27
N LEU A 128 -12.22 2.19 -0.21
CA LEU A 128 -12.25 1.65 1.16
C LEU A 128 -13.69 1.44 1.66
N GLN A 129 -14.56 2.43 1.46
CA GLN A 129 -15.97 2.32 1.85
C GLN A 129 -16.70 1.19 1.12
N LEU A 130 -16.36 0.97 -0.16
CA LEU A 130 -16.94 -0.14 -0.92
C LEU A 130 -16.45 -1.48 -0.37
N GLU A 131 -15.15 -1.60 -0.12
CA GLU A 131 -14.54 -2.83 0.40
C GLU A 131 -15.08 -3.22 1.78
N ILE A 132 -15.31 -2.24 2.67
CA ILE A 132 -15.92 -2.49 3.99
C ILE A 132 -17.38 -2.94 3.87
N LYS A 133 -18.18 -2.27 3.02
CA LYS A 133 -19.62 -2.57 2.87
C LYS A 133 -19.86 -3.90 2.16
N ALA A 134 -19.03 -4.20 1.17
CA ALA A 134 -19.11 -5.38 0.34
C ALA A 134 -17.68 -5.79 -0.02
N PRO A 135 -17.05 -6.72 0.72
CA PRO A 135 -15.68 -7.17 0.48
C PRO A 135 -15.62 -8.05 -0.78
N GLY A 136 -16.06 -7.52 -1.92
CA GLY A 136 -16.18 -8.21 -3.19
C GLY A 136 -14.82 -8.43 -3.84
N ILE A 137 -13.88 -7.50 -3.67
CA ILE A 137 -12.50 -7.66 -4.15
C ILE A 137 -11.79 -8.69 -3.27
N SER A 138 -11.85 -8.57 -1.94
CA SER A 138 -11.31 -9.58 -1.03
C SER A 138 -11.94 -10.96 -1.24
N PHE A 139 -13.25 -11.06 -1.45
CA PHE A 139 -13.94 -12.34 -1.70
C PHE A 139 -13.53 -12.98 -3.03
N GLN A 140 -13.54 -12.21 -4.13
CA GLN A 140 -13.10 -12.71 -5.43
C GLN A 140 -11.64 -13.19 -5.39
N ARG A 141 -10.80 -12.55 -4.56
CA ARG A 141 -9.39 -12.89 -4.42
C ARG A 141 -9.15 -14.09 -3.51
N LEU A 142 -9.88 -14.18 -2.40
CA LEU A 142 -9.93 -15.39 -1.57
C LEU A 142 -10.32 -16.60 -2.44
N VAL A 143 -11.38 -16.48 -3.24
CA VAL A 143 -11.79 -17.56 -4.16
C VAL A 143 -10.68 -17.89 -5.15
N ARG A 144 -9.95 -16.90 -5.69
CA ARG A 144 -8.83 -17.17 -6.61
C ARG A 144 -7.68 -17.90 -5.93
N GLU A 145 -7.31 -17.50 -4.72
CA GLU A 145 -6.26 -18.17 -3.93
C GLU A 145 -6.64 -19.62 -3.60
N GLU A 146 -7.86 -19.86 -3.12
CA GLU A 146 -8.37 -21.22 -2.84
C GLU A 146 -8.37 -22.11 -4.10
N GLN A 147 -8.60 -21.53 -5.27
CA GLN A 147 -8.61 -22.24 -6.55
C GLN A 147 -7.24 -22.27 -7.24
N GLY A 148 -6.18 -21.71 -6.64
CA GLY A 148 -4.85 -21.63 -7.24
C GLY A 148 -4.80 -20.78 -8.52
N LEU A 149 -5.77 -19.90 -8.73
CA LEU A 149 -5.91 -19.01 -9.90
C LEU A 149 -5.13 -17.70 -9.71
N ASN A 150 -3.92 -17.81 -9.15
CA ASN A 150 -2.99 -16.70 -9.10
C ASN A 150 -2.46 -16.50 -10.53
N THR A 151 -2.90 -15.44 -11.20
CA THR A 151 -2.37 -15.11 -12.52
C THR A 151 -0.87 -14.94 -12.38
N PRO A 152 -0.02 -15.78 -13.04
CA PRO A 152 1.34 -15.34 -13.26
C PRO A 152 1.20 -14.08 -14.11
N ASP A 153 1.66 -12.94 -13.58
CA ASP A 153 1.95 -11.80 -14.44
C ASP A 153 2.69 -12.36 -15.65
N GLN A 154 2.09 -12.19 -16.82
CA GLN A 154 2.70 -12.61 -18.07
C GLN A 154 4.06 -11.96 -18.12
N THR A 155 5.09 -12.74 -17.79
CA THR A 155 6.43 -12.51 -18.28
C THR A 155 6.30 -12.63 -19.78
N SER A 156 6.06 -11.50 -20.43
CA SER A 156 6.34 -11.31 -21.84
C SER A 156 7.80 -11.66 -22.02
N LYS A 157 8.06 -12.94 -22.29
CA LYS A 157 9.31 -13.42 -22.86
C LYS A 157 9.36 -12.81 -24.24
N THR A 158 9.90 -11.60 -24.33
CA THR A 158 10.37 -11.09 -25.61
C THR A 158 11.61 -11.91 -25.96
N MET A 159 11.48 -12.72 -27.01
CA MET A 159 12.60 -13.36 -27.71
C MET A 159 13.61 -12.33 -28.18
#